data_AF-A0A970ZYL6-F1
#
_entry.id   AF-A0A970ZYL6-F1
#
_cell.length_a   1.000
_cell.length_b   1.000
_cell.length_c   1.000
_cell.angle_alpha   90.00
_cell.angle_beta   90.00
_cell.angle_gamma   90.00
#
_symmetry.space_group_name_H-M   'P 1'
#
loop_
_entity.id
_entity.type
_entity.pdbx_description
1 polymer ?
#
loop_
_entity_poly.entity_id
_entity_poly.type
_entity_poly.pdbx_seq_one_letter_code
_entity_poly.pdbx_strand_id
1 'polypeptide(L)'
;MEDEDIRALVRILRRIMADEYVTMQGMARRLGFATSHVSMILAGKRRPGLRFVWAAMEHIPEVRELMLSRHAGKRKPPGSTPGG
;
A
#
# COMPACT_ATOMS: atom_id res chain seq x y z
N MET A 1 -0.56 10.33 -1.17
CA MET A 1 -1.29 9.10 -0.85
C MET A 1 -2.46 9.48 0.03
N GLU A 2 -3.67 9.09 -0.37
CA GLU A 2 -4.89 9.45 0.35
C GLU A 2 -5.18 8.47 1.49
N ASP A 3 -6.03 8.87 2.44
CA ASP A 3 -6.39 7.99 3.57
C ASP A 3 -7.08 6.70 3.12
N GLU A 4 -7.80 6.75 2.01
CA GLU A 4 -8.40 5.55 1.44
C GLU A 4 -7.34 4.58 0.90
N ASP A 5 -6.29 5.08 0.26
CA ASP A 5 -5.17 4.27 -0.21
C ASP A 5 -4.44 3.60 0.97
N ILE A 6 -4.24 4.35 2.06
CA ILE A 6 -3.60 3.85 3.28
C ILE A 6 -4.45 2.75 3.92
N ARG A 7 -5.77 2.97 4.02
CA ARG A 7 -6.69 1.95 4.54
C ARG A 7 -6.72 0.71 3.66
N ALA A 8 -6.71 0.86 2.34
CA ALA A 8 -6.68 -0.25 1.41
C ALA A 8 -5.37 -1.04 1.51
N LEU A 9 -4.22 -0.35 1.60
CA LEU A 9 -2.93 -0.97 1.85
C LEU A 9 -2.94 -1.79 3.16
N VAL A 10 -3.40 -1.20 4.26
CA VAL A 10 -3.46 -1.89 5.56
C VAL A 10 -4.37 -3.12 5.50
N ARG A 11 -5.50 -3.05 4.77
CA ARG A 11 -6.39 -4.21 4.58
C ARG A 11 -5.69 -5.35 3.83
N ILE A 12 -4.97 -5.04 2.75
CA ILE A 12 -4.22 -6.05 1.99
C ILE A 12 -3.17 -6.71 2.88
N LEU A 13 -2.39 -5.92 3.62
CA LEU A 13 -1.37 -6.46 4.53
C LEU A 13 -1.98 -7.38 5.59
N ARG A 14 -3.09 -6.98 6.22
CA ARG A 14 -3.77 -7.81 7.23
C ARG A 14 -4.33 -9.09 6.64
N ARG A 15 -4.90 -9.04 5.44
CA ARG A 15 -5.40 -10.22 4.73
C ARG A 15 -4.27 -11.22 4.48
N ILE A 16 -3.16 -10.76 3.90
CA ILE A 16 -1.99 -11.63 3.63
C ILE A 16 -1.44 -12.24 4.92
N MET A 17 -1.38 -11.46 5.99
CA MET A 17 -0.97 -11.99 7.30
C MET A 17 -1.88 -13.12 7.79
N ALA A 18 -3.20 -13.03 7.54
CA ALA A 18 -4.15 -14.06 7.89
C ALA A 18 -4.05 -15.28 6.97
N ASP A 19 -4.02 -15.05 5.65
CA ASP A 19 -4.07 -16.10 4.63
C ASP A 19 -2.76 -16.93 4.61
N GLU A 20 -1.62 -16.28 4.78
CA GLU A 20 -0.30 -16.93 4.78
C GLU A 20 0.17 -17.30 6.20
N TYR A 21 -0.65 -17.09 7.24
CA TYR A 21 -0.26 -17.28 8.66
C TYR A 21 1.02 -16.51 9.05
N VAL A 22 1.25 -15.36 8.44
CA VAL A 22 2.43 -14.53 8.66
C VAL A 22 2.24 -13.65 9.89
N THR A 23 3.13 -13.82 10.87
CA THR A 23 3.15 -12.96 12.05
C THR A 23 3.54 -11.53 11.68
N MET A 24 3.23 -10.57 12.55
CA MET A 24 3.63 -9.17 12.33
C MET A 24 5.16 -9.01 12.20
N GLN A 25 5.94 -9.81 12.93
CA GLN A 25 7.39 -9.85 12.79
C GLN A 25 7.82 -10.47 11.45
N GLY A 26 7.13 -11.52 10.99
CA GLY A 26 7.36 -12.11 9.67
C GLY A 26 7.08 -11.11 8.54
N MET A 27 5.98 -10.37 8.63
CA MET A 27 5.64 -9.31 7.68
C MET A 27 6.69 -8.19 7.70
N ALA A 28 7.14 -7.78 8.88
CA ALA A 28 8.19 -6.77 9.01
C ALA A 28 9.51 -7.23 8.38
N ARG A 29 9.89 -8.49 8.59
CA ARG A 29 11.08 -9.08 7.96
C ARG A 29 10.94 -9.16 6.44
N ARG A 30 9.77 -9.58 5.93
CA ARG A 30 9.46 -9.64 4.49
C ARG A 30 9.57 -8.27 3.83
N LEU A 31 9.12 -7.22 4.51
CA LEU A 31 9.17 -5.85 3.99
C LEU A 31 10.49 -5.11 4.29
N GLY A 32 11.39 -5.70 5.09
CA GLY A 32 12.65 -5.05 5.48
C GLY A 32 12.50 -3.89 6.50
N PHE A 33 11.49 -3.94 7.37
CA PHE A 33 11.24 -2.92 8.40
C PHE A 33 11.26 -3.50 9.81
N ALA A 34 11.42 -2.61 10.80
CA ALA A 34 11.22 -2.97 12.20
C ALA A 34 9.75 -3.30 12.49
N THR A 35 9.52 -4.32 13.33
CA THR A 35 8.17 -4.76 13.73
C THR A 35 7.34 -3.63 14.33
N SER A 36 7.96 -2.74 15.12
CA SER A 36 7.30 -1.56 15.69
C SER A 36 6.80 -0.59 14.63
N HIS A 37 7.56 -0.43 13.53
CA HIS A 37 7.15 0.42 12.41
C HIS A 37 5.91 -0.15 11.72
N VAL A 38 5.92 -1.45 11.40
CA VAL A 38 4.76 -2.13 10.80
C VAL A 38 3.55 -2.06 11.72
N SER A 39 3.73 -2.31 13.03
CA SER A 39 2.67 -2.22 14.03
C SER A 39 2.01 -0.84 14.04
N MET A 40 2.80 0.24 14.05
CA MET A 40 2.25 1.61 14.01
C MET A 40 1.45 1.91 12.75
N ILE A 41 1.89 1.40 11.59
CA ILE A 41 1.18 1.57 10.32
C ILE A 41 -0.13 0.78 10.34
N LEU A 42 -0.09 -0.49 10.74
CA LEU A 42 -1.28 -1.35 10.82
C LEU A 42 -2.29 -0.84 11.84
N ALA A 43 -1.84 -0.18 12.91
CA ALA A 43 -2.68 0.47 13.90
C ALA A 43 -3.21 1.86 13.45
N GLY A 44 -2.80 2.37 12.29
CA GLY A 44 -3.15 3.71 11.81
C GLY A 44 -2.50 4.85 12.58
N LYS A 45 -1.57 4.55 13.51
CA LYS A 45 -0.84 5.53 14.31
C LYS A 45 0.26 6.25 13.52
N ARG A 46 0.68 5.68 12.39
CA ARG A 46 1.69 6.25 11.50
C ARG A 46 1.29 6.06 10.05
N ARG A 47 1.47 7.11 9.23
CA ARG A 47 1.32 7.00 7.79
C ARG A 47 2.52 6.28 7.17
N PRO A 48 2.30 5.36 6.21
CA PRO A 48 3.39 4.68 5.51
C PRO A 48 4.17 5.68 4.65
N GLY A 49 5.49 5.66 4.80
CA GLY A 49 6.38 6.45 3.94
C GLY A 49 6.59 5.80 2.58
N LEU A 50 7.19 6.54 1.63
CA LEU A 50 7.43 6.06 0.26
C LEU A 50 8.18 4.72 0.24
N ARG A 51 9.28 4.58 1.00
CA ARG A 51 10.05 3.32 1.08
C ARG A 51 9.20 2.12 1.51
N PHE A 52 8.27 2.32 2.45
CA PHE A 52 7.38 1.25 2.91
C PHE A 52 6.45 0.79 1.80
N VAL A 53 5.88 1.75 1.07
CA VAL A 53 4.97 1.49 -0.05
C VAL A 53 5.71 0.75 -1.17
N TRP A 54 6.93 1.18 -1.51
CA TRP A 54 7.75 0.51 -2.52
C TRP A 54 8.06 -0.94 -2.14
N ALA A 55 8.54 -1.18 -0.93
CA ALA A 55 8.80 -2.54 -0.45
C ALA A 55 7.52 -3.40 -0.47
N ALA A 56 6.37 -2.83 -0.09
CA ALA A 56 5.10 -3.53 -0.17
C ALA A 56 4.72 -3.86 -1.62
N MET A 57 4.93 -2.94 -2.58
CA MET A 57 4.69 -3.20 -4.01
C MET A 57 5.63 -4.26 -4.60
N GLU A 58 6.87 -4.33 -4.15
CA GLU A 58 7.86 -5.32 -4.61
C GLU A 58 7.54 -6.74 -4.12
N HIS A 59 7.12 -6.87 -2.86
CA HIS A 59 6.85 -8.18 -2.25
C HIS A 59 5.41 -8.64 -2.37
N ILE A 60 4.49 -7.73 -2.69
CA ILE A 60 3.03 -7.97 -2.70
C ILE A 60 2.42 -7.38 -3.98
N PRO A 61 2.18 -8.22 -5.01
CA PRO A 61 1.64 -7.78 -6.29
C PRO A 61 0.31 -7.00 -6.17
N GLU A 62 -0.53 -7.39 -5.21
CA GLU A 62 -1.83 -6.78 -4.97
C GLU A 62 -1.71 -5.32 -4.50
N VAL A 63 -0.66 -5.01 -3.74
CA VAL A 63 -0.36 -3.62 -3.36
C VAL A 63 0.09 -2.83 -4.59
N ARG A 64 0.86 -3.44 -5.48
CA ARG A 64 1.25 -2.81 -6.76
C ARG A 64 0.04 -2.49 -7.61
N GLU A 65 -0.90 -3.43 -7.76
CA GLU A 65 -2.15 -3.22 -8.50
C GLU A 65 -3.03 -2.13 -7.88
N LEU A 66 -3.17 -2.13 -6.55
CA LEU A 66 -3.89 -1.07 -5.82
C LEU A 66 -3.29 0.31 -6.13
N MET A 67 -1.97 0.44 -6.02
CA MET A 67 -1.30 1.73 -6.26
C MET A 67 -1.42 2.14 -7.73
N LEU A 68 -1.24 1.23 -8.68
CA LEU A 68 -1.34 1.56 -10.11
C LEU A 68 -2.76 1.90 -10.56
N SER A 69 -3.77 1.15 -10.13
CA SER A 69 -5.18 1.38 -10.50
C SER A 69 -5.70 2.72 -9.99
N ARG A 70 -5.35 3.10 -8.75
CA ARG A 70 -5.72 4.38 -8.14
C ARG A 70 -5.05 5.57 -8.83
N HIS A 71 -3.82 5.41 -9.31
CA HIS A 71 -3.12 6.47 -10.05
C HIS A 71 -3.52 6.53 -11.52
N ALA A 72 -3.91 5.41 -12.13
CA ALA A 72 -4.47 5.38 -13.49
C ALA A 72 -5.79 6.17 -13.56
N GLY A 73 -6.67 6.03 -12.57
CA GLY A 73 -7.90 6.83 -12.47
C GLY A 73 -7.70 8.32 -12.20
N LYS A 74 -6.52 8.73 -11.69
CA LYS A 74 -6.16 10.15 -11.46
C LYS A 74 -5.47 10.81 -12.65
N ARG A 75 -5.05 10.06 -13.66
CA ARG A 75 -4.57 10.62 -14.92
C ARG A 75 -5.80 10.97 -15.78
N LYS A 76 -6.33 12.18 -15.62
CA LYS A 76 -7.18 12.78 -16.67
C LYS A 76 -6.37 12.71 -17.98
N PRO A 77 -6.90 12.15 -19.08
CA PRO A 77 -6.17 12.15 -20.34
C PRO A 77 -5.89 13.61 -20.75
N PRO A 78 -4.64 13.99 -21.10
CA PRO A 78 -4.35 15.29 -21.65
C PRO A 78 -4.83 15.29 -23.10
N GLY A 79 -6.07 15.72 -23.36
CA GLY A 79 -6.57 15.75 -24.73
C GLY A 79 -8.04 16.06 -24.98
N SER A 80 -8.81 16.59 -24.02
CA SER A 80 -10.14 17.11 -24.32
C SER A 80 -10.09 18.62 -24.43
N THR A 81 -9.54 19.12 -25.55
CA THR A 81 -9.79 20.49 -26.01
C THR A 81 -11.27 20.56 -26.40
N PRO A 82 -12.06 21.50 -25.86
CA PRO A 82 -13.35 21.82 -26.46
C PRO A 82 -13.06 22.53 -27.78
N GLY A 83 -13.31 21.85 -28.90
CA GLY A 83 -13.52 22.54 -30.17
C GLY A 83 -14.93 23.10 -30.17
N GLY A 84 -15.04 24.42 -30.14
CA GLY A 84 -16.28 25.19 -30.22
C GLY A 84 -15.95 26.66 -30.44
#